data_AF-A0A9Q0SZ21-F1
#
_entry.id   AF-A0A9Q0SZ21-F1
#
_cell.length_a   1.000
_cell.length_b   1.000
_cell.length_c   1.000
_cell.angle_alpha   90.00
_cell.angle_beta   90.00
_cell.angle_gamma   90.00
#
_symmetry.space_group_name_H-M   'P 1'
#
loop_
_entity.id
_entity.type
_entity.pdbx_description
1 polymer ?
#
loop_
_entity_poly.entity_id
_entity_poly.type
_entity_poly.pdbx_seq_one_letter_code
_entity_poly.pdbx_strand_id
1 'polypeptide(L)'
;MEALKIWSLSSKPFTFRHLLHFASSTASVTTTTKLSYSTHVFRCCSTTTTRVAGRNRRQSSTSSSTSDRDAIRALRLKKVEELRSKGLEPYAYNWDRTHTANHLQEIYKHLANGEESNVESDQVSIAGRIVARRAFGKLAFLTLRDDSGTIQLYCEKERLLNDQFEQLKAHVDVGDILGVSGSMKRTEKGELSVCVNSFSILTKSLLPLPDKYHGLTDVDKRYRQRYVDMISNPEVADVFRKRAKIVSEIRKTVESFGFVEVETPVLQVCCYPHSAFLSWHLWSDYLLPYGQDACILFCIFKIDFFIAGMIN
;
A
#
# COMPACT_ATOMS: atom_id res chain seq x y z
N MET A 1 48.26 45.75 -0.73
CA MET A 1 47.84 45.93 0.68
C MET A 1 46.65 46.87 0.66
N GLU A 2 45.59 46.54 1.41
CA GLU A 2 44.22 47.10 1.39
C GLU A 2 43.24 46.53 0.36
N ALA A 3 42.71 45.34 0.66
CA ALA A 3 41.37 44.90 0.23
C ALA A 3 40.88 43.69 1.09
N LEU A 4 41.14 43.73 2.41
CA LEU A 4 40.73 42.69 3.38
C LEU A 4 40.08 43.34 4.61
N LYS A 5 39.08 44.17 4.38
CA LYS A 5 38.17 44.70 5.41
C LYS A 5 36.82 44.96 4.74
N ILE A 6 35.95 43.95 4.75
CA ILE A 6 34.47 44.02 4.77
C ILE A 6 34.06 42.54 4.71
N TRP A 7 34.00 41.88 5.87
CA TRP A 7 33.18 40.68 6.13
C TRP A 7 33.26 40.34 7.63
N SER A 8 32.91 41.31 8.47
CA SER A 8 32.71 41.08 9.90
C SER A 8 31.51 41.90 10.40
N LEU A 9 30.32 41.62 9.88
CA LEU A 9 29.05 42.10 10.44
C LEU A 9 27.90 41.29 9.85
N SER A 10 27.63 40.13 10.44
CA SER A 10 26.28 39.59 10.66
C SER A 10 26.35 38.12 11.10
N SER A 11 26.83 37.88 12.31
CA SER A 11 26.64 36.61 13.01
C SER A 11 25.79 36.87 14.25
N LYS A 12 24.46 36.79 14.11
CA LYS A 12 23.55 36.60 15.25
C LYS A 12 22.96 35.19 15.13
N PRO A 13 23.05 34.35 16.17
CA PRO A 13 22.46 33.01 16.13
C PRO A 13 20.93 33.09 16.23
N PHE A 14 20.24 32.45 15.29
CA PHE A 14 18.78 32.28 15.32
C PHE A 14 18.40 31.31 16.46
N THR A 15 17.78 31.85 17.52
CA THR A 15 17.14 31.04 18.58
C THR A 15 15.69 30.77 18.25
N PHE A 16 15.34 29.49 18.13
CA PHE A 16 14.00 28.98 17.87
C PHE A 16 13.16 29.03 19.15
N ARG A 17 12.20 29.96 19.26
CA ARG A 17 11.11 29.90 20.24
C ARG A 17 9.79 30.42 19.65
N HIS A 18 8.86 29.48 19.53
CA HIS A 18 7.41 29.59 19.59
C HIS A 18 6.70 30.74 18.86
N LEU A 19 6.01 30.38 17.77
CA LEU A 19 4.86 31.09 17.22
C LEU A 19 3.61 30.21 17.42
N LEU A 20 2.84 30.49 18.48
CA LEU A 20 1.41 30.19 18.56
C LEU A 20 0.76 31.28 19.42
N HIS A 21 0.11 32.24 18.76
CA HIS A 21 -0.86 33.14 19.36
C HIS A 21 -2.16 32.97 18.58
N PHE A 22 -3.17 32.36 19.20
CA PHE A 22 -4.56 32.49 18.79
C PHE A 22 -5.43 32.60 20.06
N ALA A 23 -6.28 33.63 20.03
CA ALA A 23 -7.53 33.84 20.77
C ALA A 23 -7.54 33.75 22.31
N SER A 24 -7.74 34.93 22.90
CA SER A 24 -8.37 35.14 24.21
C SER A 24 -9.85 34.74 24.16
N SER A 25 -10.30 33.95 25.13
CA SER A 25 -11.66 34.01 25.67
C SER A 25 -11.69 33.42 27.08
N THR A 26 -11.97 34.32 28.01
CA THR A 26 -12.34 34.18 29.43
C THR A 26 -13.13 32.93 29.82
N ALA A 27 -12.70 32.23 30.88
CA ALA A 27 -13.55 31.81 32.00
C ALA A 27 -12.70 31.32 33.18
N SER A 28 -12.86 31.98 34.31
CA SER A 28 -12.38 31.68 35.66
C SER A 28 -12.89 30.33 36.18
N VAL A 29 -12.07 29.57 36.93
CA VAL A 29 -12.41 28.95 38.24
C VAL A 29 -11.12 28.49 38.94
N THR A 30 -11.05 28.85 40.22
CA THR A 30 -10.07 28.57 41.28
C THR A 30 -9.79 27.08 41.48
N THR A 31 -8.57 26.71 41.89
CA THR A 31 -8.25 26.02 43.18
C THR A 31 -6.81 25.44 43.16
N THR A 32 -6.05 25.83 44.16
CA THR A 32 -4.75 25.29 44.65
C THR A 32 -4.69 23.76 44.74
N THR A 33 -3.55 23.13 44.40
CA THR A 33 -2.67 22.40 45.34
C THR A 33 -1.54 21.60 44.67
N LYS A 34 -0.32 21.86 45.17
CA LYS A 34 0.88 21.03 45.38
C LYS A 34 1.10 19.73 44.57
N LEU A 35 2.23 19.72 43.84
CA LEU A 35 2.99 18.53 43.47
C LEU A 35 3.48 17.76 44.71
N SER A 36 3.35 16.44 44.68
CA SER A 36 4.22 15.53 45.44
C SER A 36 4.40 14.22 44.66
N TYR A 37 5.66 13.92 44.32
CA TYR A 37 6.10 12.62 43.82
C TYR A 37 6.12 11.64 45.00
N SER A 38 5.55 10.45 44.85
CA SER A 38 5.75 9.35 45.78
C SER A 38 6.09 8.06 45.03
N THR A 39 7.31 7.60 45.28
CA THR A 39 7.83 6.26 45.00
C THR A 39 7.17 5.25 45.94
N HIS A 40 6.53 4.19 45.42
CA HIS A 40 6.15 3.04 46.24
C HIS A 40 6.61 1.71 45.66
N VAL A 41 7.68 1.25 46.32
CA VAL A 41 8.16 -0.10 46.62
C VAL A 41 7.12 -1.21 46.54
N PHE A 42 7.51 -2.29 45.85
CA PHE A 42 6.88 -3.60 45.81
C PHE A 42 6.76 -4.25 47.21
N ARG A 43 5.59 -4.80 47.54
CA ARG A 43 5.40 -5.71 48.66
C ARG A 43 4.60 -6.93 48.21
N CYS A 44 5.23 -8.11 48.29
CA CYS A 44 4.59 -9.42 48.18
C CYS A 44 3.65 -9.64 49.37
N CYS A 45 2.46 -10.15 49.09
CA CYS A 45 1.66 -10.90 50.05
C CYS A 45 1.00 -12.09 49.34
N SER A 46 1.35 -13.27 49.81
CA SER A 46 0.77 -14.57 49.49
C SER A 46 -0.56 -14.74 50.21
N THR A 47 -1.62 -15.11 49.51
CA THR A 47 -2.80 -15.74 50.13
C THR A 47 -3.61 -16.58 49.14
N THR A 48 -3.60 -17.88 49.43
CA THR A 48 -4.70 -18.87 49.39
C THR A 48 -5.51 -19.10 48.12
N THR A 49 -5.22 -20.27 47.55
CA THR A 49 -5.98 -21.09 46.61
C THR A 49 -7.48 -21.14 46.89
N THR A 50 -8.29 -20.63 45.96
CA THR A 50 -9.67 -21.06 45.75
C THR A 50 -9.81 -21.62 44.33
N ARG A 51 -10.21 -22.90 44.26
CA ARG A 51 -10.50 -23.63 43.03
C ARG A 51 -11.72 -23.00 42.35
N VAL A 52 -11.51 -22.39 41.18
CA VAL A 52 -12.60 -22.05 40.25
C VAL A 52 -12.52 -22.99 39.06
N ALA A 53 -13.66 -23.64 38.81
CA ALA A 53 -13.89 -24.62 37.79
C ALA A 53 -13.59 -24.11 36.36
N GLY A 54 -13.24 -25.07 35.50
CA GLY A 54 -12.68 -24.87 34.17
C GLY A 54 -13.52 -23.97 33.27
N ARG A 55 -12.88 -22.91 32.78
CA ARG A 55 -13.23 -22.30 31.50
C ARG A 55 -12.27 -22.84 30.46
N ASN A 56 -12.78 -23.71 29.59
CA ASN A 56 -12.12 -24.09 28.35
C ASN A 56 -11.90 -22.83 27.51
N ARG A 57 -10.74 -22.19 27.68
CA ARG A 57 -10.23 -21.21 26.75
C ARG A 57 -9.84 -21.99 25.49
N ARG A 58 -10.77 -22.11 24.55
CA ARG A 58 -10.46 -22.47 23.16
C ARG A 58 -9.43 -21.46 22.67
N GLN A 59 -8.15 -21.84 22.75
CA GLN A 59 -7.11 -21.18 21.99
C GLN A 59 -7.41 -21.48 20.53
N SER A 60 -7.86 -20.46 19.80
CA SER A 60 -7.87 -20.48 18.34
C SER A 60 -6.43 -20.52 17.86
N SER A 61 -5.87 -21.72 17.75
CA SER A 61 -4.57 -21.98 17.15
C SER A 61 -4.68 -21.81 15.64
N THR A 62 -4.66 -20.57 15.15
CA THR A 62 -4.56 -20.27 13.71
C THR A 62 -3.09 -20.31 13.29
N SER A 63 -2.48 -21.48 13.42
CA SER A 63 -1.23 -21.81 12.74
C SER A 63 -1.59 -22.75 11.59
N SER A 64 -1.96 -22.18 10.43
CA SER A 64 -2.04 -22.99 9.20
C SER A 64 -0.69 -23.67 9.03
N SER A 65 -0.67 -24.99 9.11
CA SER A 65 0.56 -25.76 8.97
C SER A 65 1.15 -25.53 7.58
N THR A 66 2.48 -25.62 7.42
CA THR A 66 3.13 -25.52 6.11
C THR A 66 2.53 -26.52 5.11
N SER A 67 2.17 -27.71 5.60
CA SER A 67 1.46 -28.75 4.85
C SER A 67 0.12 -28.30 4.26
N ASP A 68 -0.66 -27.48 4.96
CA ASP A 68 -1.95 -26.99 4.43
C ASP A 68 -1.74 -26.03 3.26
N ARG A 69 -0.71 -25.18 3.36
CA ARG A 69 -0.38 -24.22 2.29
C ARG A 69 0.09 -24.94 1.03
N ASP A 70 0.92 -25.96 1.20
CA ASP A 70 1.44 -26.75 0.09
C ASP A 70 0.34 -27.61 -0.56
N ALA A 71 -0.58 -28.15 0.23
CA ALA A 71 -1.76 -28.85 -0.28
C ALA A 71 -2.66 -27.93 -1.12
N ILE A 72 -2.95 -26.71 -0.64
CA ILE A 72 -3.71 -25.69 -1.40
C ILE A 72 -2.98 -25.31 -2.69
N ARG A 73 -1.65 -25.16 -2.62
CA ARG A 73 -0.82 -24.87 -3.80
C ARG A 73 -0.91 -25.98 -4.84
N ALA A 74 -0.81 -27.24 -4.43
CA ALA A 74 -0.93 -28.39 -5.32
C ALA A 74 -2.31 -28.45 -5.99
N LEU A 75 -3.38 -28.17 -5.24
CA LEU A 75 -4.74 -28.09 -5.80
C LEU A 75 -4.85 -26.98 -6.86
N ARG A 76 -4.31 -25.78 -6.57
CA ARG A 76 -4.35 -24.65 -7.51
C ARG A 76 -3.51 -24.91 -8.76
N LEU A 77 -2.38 -25.63 -8.64
CA LEU A 77 -1.60 -26.08 -9.79
C LEU A 77 -2.38 -27.07 -10.67
N LYS A 78 -3.13 -28.00 -10.08
CA LYS A 78 -4.01 -28.88 -10.85
C LYS A 78 -5.06 -28.10 -11.65
N LYS A 79 -5.69 -27.09 -11.05
CA LYS A 79 -6.62 -26.19 -11.75
C LYS A 79 -5.97 -25.45 -12.92
N VAL A 80 -4.73 -24.99 -12.76
CA VAL A 80 -3.96 -24.36 -13.85
C VAL A 80 -3.79 -25.33 -15.01
N GLU A 81 -3.48 -26.60 -14.73
CA GLU A 81 -3.33 -27.62 -15.77
C GLU A 81 -4.67 -27.96 -16.45
N GLU A 82 -5.76 -28.02 -15.68
CA GLU A 82 -7.12 -28.20 -16.21
C GLU A 82 -7.57 -27.02 -17.09
N LEU A 83 -7.12 -25.80 -16.82
CA LEU A 83 -7.39 -24.65 -17.68
C LEU A 83 -6.63 -24.79 -19.01
N ARG A 84 -5.34 -25.16 -18.95
CA ARG A 84 -4.52 -25.37 -20.14
C ARG A 84 -5.02 -26.50 -21.03
N SER A 85 -5.45 -27.61 -20.44
CA SER A 85 -6.00 -28.74 -21.21
C SER A 85 -7.31 -28.39 -21.93
N LYS A 86 -8.04 -27.38 -21.43
CA LYS A 86 -9.22 -26.80 -22.09
C LYS A 86 -8.89 -25.69 -23.09
N GLY A 87 -7.60 -25.41 -23.33
CA GLY A 87 -7.14 -24.33 -24.21
C GLY A 87 -7.33 -22.92 -23.63
N LEU A 88 -7.59 -22.79 -22.33
CA LEU A 88 -7.72 -21.51 -21.64
C LEU A 88 -6.37 -21.13 -21.02
N GLU A 89 -5.86 -19.94 -21.34
CA GLU A 89 -4.60 -19.44 -20.77
C GLU A 89 -4.82 -18.88 -19.35
N PRO A 90 -4.24 -19.48 -18.29
CA PRO A 90 -4.35 -18.98 -16.92
C PRO A 90 -3.52 -17.73 -16.60
N TYR A 91 -2.61 -17.33 -17.51
CA TYR A 91 -1.76 -16.15 -17.40
C TYR A 91 -1.84 -15.31 -18.68
N ALA A 92 -2.88 -14.48 -18.79
CA ALA A 92 -3.10 -13.65 -19.96
C ALA A 92 -1.97 -12.61 -20.16
N TYR A 93 -1.58 -12.40 -21.41
CA TYR A 93 -0.54 -11.43 -21.78
C TYR A 93 -1.03 -9.98 -21.72
N ASN A 94 -2.28 -9.74 -22.11
CA ASN A 94 -2.87 -8.42 -22.16
C ASN A 94 -4.34 -8.45 -21.70
N TRP A 95 -4.80 -7.28 -21.28
CA TRP A 95 -6.21 -7.02 -21.00
C TRP A 95 -6.47 -5.53 -21.16
N ASP A 96 -7.41 -5.17 -22.05
CA ASP A 96 -7.75 -3.79 -22.32
C ASP A 96 -8.71 -3.28 -21.24
N ARG A 97 -8.13 -2.68 -20.19
CA ARG A 97 -8.87 -2.05 -19.10
C ARG A 97 -9.33 -0.65 -19.52
N THR A 98 -10.62 -0.40 -19.43
CA THR A 98 -11.25 0.89 -19.77
C THR A 98 -11.44 1.79 -18.56
N HIS A 99 -11.87 1.23 -17.44
CA HIS A 99 -12.23 1.99 -16.24
C HIS A 99 -11.59 1.42 -14.97
N THR A 100 -11.51 2.24 -13.93
CA THR A 100 -11.16 1.83 -12.56
C THR A 100 -12.41 1.76 -11.69
N ALA A 101 -12.37 1.01 -10.60
CA ALA A 101 -13.49 0.78 -9.70
C ALA A 101 -14.03 2.09 -9.12
N ASN A 102 -13.17 2.99 -8.61
CA ASN A 102 -13.63 4.28 -8.09
C ASN A 102 -14.19 5.19 -9.19
N HIS A 103 -13.60 5.19 -10.38
CA HIS A 103 -14.11 5.98 -11.49
C HIS A 103 -15.55 5.56 -11.84
N LEU A 104 -15.84 4.26 -11.85
CA LEU A 104 -17.20 3.75 -12.04
C LEU A 104 -18.15 4.14 -10.89
N GLN A 105 -17.67 4.16 -9.65
CA GLN A 105 -18.48 4.62 -8.51
C GLN A 105 -18.87 6.11 -8.65
N GLU A 106 -17.99 6.92 -9.22
CA GLU A 106 -18.24 8.35 -9.48
C GLU A 106 -19.22 8.55 -10.64
N ILE A 107 -18.98 7.90 -11.80
CA ILE A 107 -19.85 8.00 -12.99
C ILE A 107 -21.28 7.56 -12.65
N TYR A 108 -21.43 6.40 -12.00
CA TYR A 108 -22.74 5.80 -11.71
C TYR A 108 -23.27 6.13 -10.31
N LYS A 109 -22.83 7.23 -9.72
CA LYS A 109 -23.31 7.67 -8.40
C LYS A 109 -24.82 7.84 -8.36
N HIS A 110 -25.41 8.32 -9.46
CA HIS A 110 -26.82 8.67 -9.60
C HIS A 110 -27.74 7.50 -10.01
N LEU A 111 -27.19 6.32 -10.31
CA LEU A 111 -27.98 5.14 -10.68
C LEU A 111 -28.86 4.71 -9.50
N ALA A 112 -30.17 4.52 -9.72
CA ALA A 112 -31.07 4.14 -8.62
C ALA A 112 -30.95 2.65 -8.27
N ASN A 113 -31.42 2.26 -7.09
CA ASN A 113 -31.36 0.88 -6.64
C ASN A 113 -32.23 -0.03 -7.53
N GLY A 114 -31.67 -1.15 -7.98
CA GLY A 114 -32.34 -2.10 -8.87
C GLY A 114 -32.22 -1.74 -10.35
N GLU A 115 -31.76 -0.54 -10.69
CA GLU A 115 -31.58 -0.11 -12.08
C GLU A 115 -30.30 -0.67 -12.69
N GLU A 116 -30.40 -0.96 -13.98
CA GLU A 116 -29.31 -1.37 -14.83
C GLU A 116 -29.13 -0.34 -15.95
N SER A 117 -27.89 0.07 -16.20
CA SER A 117 -27.56 0.95 -17.31
C SER A 117 -27.68 0.16 -18.62
N ASN A 118 -28.81 0.28 -19.31
CA ASN A 118 -29.06 -0.39 -20.59
C ASN A 118 -28.54 0.39 -21.80
N VAL A 119 -27.64 1.35 -21.60
CA VAL A 119 -27.05 2.09 -22.72
C VAL A 119 -25.93 1.23 -23.29
N GLU A 120 -26.01 0.85 -24.57
CA GLU A 120 -24.98 0.03 -25.24
C GLU A 120 -23.57 0.67 -25.19
N SER A 121 -23.48 1.98 -24.92
CA SER A 121 -22.24 2.72 -24.67
C SER A 121 -21.56 2.41 -23.33
N ASP A 122 -22.24 1.71 -22.42
CA ASP A 122 -21.80 1.54 -21.03
C ASP A 122 -21.14 0.18 -20.79
N GLN A 123 -20.59 -0.43 -21.86
CA GLN A 123 -19.72 -1.59 -21.70
C GLN A 123 -18.46 -1.19 -20.96
N VAL A 124 -18.32 -1.70 -19.75
CA VAL A 124 -17.13 -1.49 -18.93
C VAL A 124 -16.26 -2.73 -18.99
N SER A 125 -14.95 -2.51 -19.17
CA SER A 125 -13.92 -3.51 -18.97
C SER A 125 -13.04 -3.10 -17.79
N ILE A 126 -13.04 -3.92 -16.74
CA ILE A 126 -12.30 -3.72 -15.51
C ILE A 126 -11.40 -4.92 -15.22
N ALA A 127 -10.32 -4.68 -14.48
CA ALA A 127 -9.44 -5.75 -14.03
C ALA A 127 -9.03 -5.53 -12.57
N GLY A 128 -8.90 -6.62 -11.82
CA GLY A 128 -8.50 -6.54 -10.42
C GLY A 128 -8.47 -7.88 -9.73
N ARG A 129 -8.09 -7.85 -8.46
CA ARG A 129 -7.94 -9.03 -7.62
C ARG A 129 -9.27 -9.40 -6.96
N ILE A 130 -9.60 -10.69 -6.98
CA ILE A 130 -10.76 -11.21 -6.27
C ILE A 130 -10.45 -11.33 -4.78
N VAL A 131 -11.17 -10.55 -3.96
CA VAL A 131 -11.00 -10.51 -2.50
C VAL A 131 -12.04 -11.36 -1.79
N ALA A 132 -13.23 -11.50 -2.37
CA ALA A 132 -14.29 -12.34 -1.86
C ALA A 132 -15.07 -12.98 -3.01
N ARG A 133 -15.57 -14.19 -2.75
CA ARG A 133 -16.40 -14.94 -3.69
C ARG A 133 -17.53 -15.63 -2.92
N ARG A 134 -18.75 -15.50 -3.42
CA ARG A 134 -19.96 -16.15 -2.90
C ARG A 134 -20.76 -16.70 -4.08
N ALA A 135 -21.07 -17.99 -4.10
CA ALA A 135 -21.83 -18.61 -5.18
C ALA A 135 -23.14 -19.17 -4.64
N PHE A 136 -24.24 -18.89 -5.33
CA PHE A 136 -25.61 -19.28 -4.99
C PHE A 136 -26.30 -19.88 -6.21
N GLY A 137 -26.24 -21.20 -6.38
CA GLY A 137 -26.95 -21.88 -7.47
C GLY A 137 -26.60 -21.30 -8.85
N LYS A 138 -27.51 -20.53 -9.45
CA LYS A 138 -27.37 -19.87 -10.77
C LYS A 138 -26.74 -18.46 -10.74
N LEU A 139 -26.42 -17.94 -9.55
CA LEU A 139 -25.81 -16.63 -9.35
C LEU A 139 -24.47 -16.75 -8.62
N ALA A 140 -23.55 -15.84 -8.88
CA ALA A 140 -22.33 -15.67 -8.10
C ALA A 140 -22.00 -14.19 -7.92
N PHE A 141 -21.61 -13.83 -6.71
CA PHE A 141 -21.15 -12.49 -6.34
C PHE A 141 -19.68 -12.55 -6.00
N LEU A 142 -18.88 -11.74 -6.67
CA LEU A 142 -17.46 -11.61 -6.41
C LEU A 142 -17.17 -10.16 -6.03
N THR A 143 -16.17 -9.94 -5.19
CA THR A 143 -15.66 -8.60 -4.91
C THR A 143 -14.32 -8.47 -5.58
N LEU A 144 -14.26 -7.62 -6.59
CA LEU A 144 -13.05 -7.28 -7.32
C LEU A 144 -12.47 -6.00 -6.70
N ARG A 145 -11.16 -6.02 -6.43
CA ARG A 145 -10.39 -4.89 -5.92
C ARG A 145 -9.32 -4.52 -6.93
N ASP A 146 -9.31 -3.27 -7.35
CA ASP A 146 -8.25 -2.71 -8.18
C ASP A 146 -7.36 -1.78 -7.35
N ASP A 147 -6.53 -0.97 -8.01
CA ASP A 147 -5.67 0.01 -7.35
C ASP A 147 -6.46 1.19 -6.75
N SER A 148 -7.62 1.51 -7.30
CA SER A 148 -8.44 2.64 -6.88
C SER A 148 -9.38 2.30 -5.72
N GLY A 149 -10.02 1.13 -5.75
CA GLY A 149 -11.06 0.75 -4.82
C GLY A 149 -11.62 -0.64 -5.06
N THR A 150 -12.89 -0.83 -4.70
CA THR A 150 -13.58 -2.12 -4.78
C THR A 150 -14.91 -2.00 -5.49
N ILE A 151 -15.22 -3.01 -6.30
CA ILE A 151 -16.49 -3.13 -7.02
C ILE A 151 -17.02 -4.57 -6.92
N GLN A 152 -18.33 -4.72 -6.89
CA GLN A 152 -18.95 -6.04 -6.91
C GLN A 152 -19.11 -6.52 -8.36
N LEU A 153 -18.94 -7.81 -8.57
CA LEU A 153 -19.26 -8.49 -9.81
C LEU A 153 -20.53 -9.29 -9.60
N TYR A 154 -21.51 -9.06 -10.46
CA TYR A 154 -22.77 -9.78 -10.53
C TYR A 154 -22.69 -10.78 -11.69
N CYS A 155 -22.47 -12.05 -11.37
CA CYS A 155 -22.33 -13.11 -12.37
C CYS A 155 -23.59 -13.97 -12.38
N GLU A 156 -24.28 -14.01 -13.51
CA GLU A 156 -25.49 -14.82 -13.72
C GLU A 156 -25.27 -15.85 -14.82
N LYS A 157 -25.81 -17.07 -14.60
CA LYS A 157 -25.66 -18.17 -15.56
C LYS A 157 -26.23 -17.86 -16.94
N GLU A 158 -27.30 -17.07 -17.01
CA GLU A 158 -27.99 -16.75 -18.27
C GLU A 158 -27.21 -15.74 -19.13
N ARG A 159 -26.39 -14.89 -18.50
CA ARG A 159 -25.56 -13.89 -19.22
C ARG A 159 -24.19 -14.42 -19.64
N LEU A 160 -23.64 -15.35 -18.86
CA LEU A 160 -22.34 -15.96 -19.12
C LEU A 160 -22.48 -17.13 -20.09
N LEU A 161 -22.15 -16.89 -21.35
CA LEU A 161 -22.21 -17.88 -22.44
C LEU A 161 -21.11 -18.96 -22.31
N ASN A 162 -21.23 -20.04 -23.10
CA ASN A 162 -20.18 -21.05 -23.30
C ASN A 162 -19.62 -21.70 -22.02
N ASP A 163 -20.50 -22.05 -21.07
CA ASP A 163 -20.13 -22.64 -19.77
C ASP A 163 -19.18 -21.79 -18.91
N GLN A 164 -18.99 -20.51 -19.25
CA GLN A 164 -18.15 -19.60 -18.48
C GLN A 164 -18.58 -19.52 -17.01
N PHE A 165 -19.87 -19.64 -16.72
CA PHE A 165 -20.35 -19.67 -15.34
C PHE A 165 -19.85 -20.87 -14.53
N GLU A 166 -19.82 -22.07 -15.13
CA GLU A 166 -19.30 -23.26 -14.45
C GLU A 166 -17.78 -23.21 -14.35
N GLN A 167 -17.10 -22.64 -15.36
CA GLN A 167 -15.67 -22.36 -15.30
C GLN A 167 -15.33 -21.37 -14.18
N LEU A 168 -16.10 -20.30 -14.04
CA LEU A 168 -15.97 -19.32 -12.96
C LEU A 168 -16.07 -20.02 -11.61
N LYS A 169 -17.02 -20.94 -11.46
CA LYS A 169 -17.18 -21.68 -10.21
C LYS A 169 -16.06 -22.66 -9.93
N ALA A 170 -15.58 -23.39 -10.92
CA ALA A 170 -14.54 -24.39 -10.71
C ALA A 170 -13.16 -23.73 -10.47
N HIS A 171 -12.83 -22.71 -11.25
CA HIS A 171 -11.45 -22.26 -11.43
C HIS A 171 -11.08 -20.96 -10.74
N VAL A 172 -12.02 -20.04 -10.52
CA VAL A 172 -11.71 -18.75 -9.91
C VAL A 172 -11.60 -18.87 -8.40
N ASP A 173 -10.45 -18.59 -7.82
CA ASP A 173 -10.24 -18.59 -6.37
C ASP A 173 -10.01 -17.18 -5.83
N VAL A 174 -10.18 -17.02 -4.51
CA VAL A 174 -9.79 -15.77 -3.83
C VAL A 174 -8.28 -15.56 -3.98
N GLY A 175 -7.92 -14.36 -4.40
CA GLY A 175 -6.56 -13.93 -4.70
C GLY A 175 -6.22 -13.92 -6.19
N ASP A 176 -7.03 -14.50 -7.06
CA ASP A 176 -6.82 -14.45 -8.51
C ASP A 176 -7.04 -13.04 -9.05
N ILE A 177 -6.39 -12.72 -10.18
CA ILE A 177 -6.63 -11.48 -10.93
C ILE A 177 -7.53 -11.84 -12.12
N LEU A 178 -8.68 -11.18 -12.19
CA LEU A 178 -9.65 -11.33 -13.27
C LEU A 178 -9.76 -10.04 -14.07
N GLY A 179 -9.93 -10.20 -15.38
CA GLY A 179 -10.43 -9.20 -16.31
C GLY A 179 -11.90 -9.51 -16.57
N VAL A 180 -12.75 -8.49 -16.52
CA VAL A 180 -14.20 -8.64 -16.58
C VAL A 180 -14.77 -7.55 -17.45
N SER A 181 -15.66 -7.94 -18.36
CA SER A 181 -16.43 -7.03 -19.19
C SER A 181 -17.93 -7.24 -19.04
N GLY A 182 -18.67 -6.13 -19.05
CA GLY A 182 -20.13 -6.18 -18.98
C GLY A 182 -20.78 -4.82 -18.73
N SER A 183 -22.03 -4.84 -18.29
CA SER A 183 -22.85 -3.65 -18.02
C SER A 183 -22.83 -3.25 -16.53
N MET A 184 -23.24 -2.02 -16.23
CA MET A 184 -23.34 -1.52 -14.86
C MET A 184 -24.75 -1.68 -14.31
N LYS A 185 -24.85 -2.12 -13.05
CA LYS A 185 -26.11 -2.27 -12.33
C LYS A 185 -25.94 -1.86 -10.88
N ARG A 186 -26.96 -1.26 -10.28
CA ARG A 186 -27.02 -1.13 -8.83
C ARG A 186 -27.98 -2.18 -8.29
N THR A 187 -27.50 -3.02 -7.38
CA THR A 187 -28.35 -4.03 -6.75
C THR A 187 -29.45 -3.38 -5.90
N GLU A 188 -30.49 -4.12 -5.55
CA GLU A 188 -31.56 -3.64 -4.66
C GLU A 188 -31.02 -3.17 -3.30
N LYS A 189 -29.89 -3.75 -2.86
CA LYS A 189 -29.19 -3.37 -1.64
C LYS A 189 -28.37 -2.06 -1.77
N GLY A 190 -28.34 -1.46 -2.94
CA GLY A 190 -27.62 -0.23 -3.23
C GLY A 190 -26.13 -0.42 -3.55
N GLU A 191 -25.64 -1.66 -3.63
CA GLU A 191 -24.25 -1.91 -4.04
C GLU A 191 -24.12 -1.79 -5.56
N LEU A 192 -23.17 -0.98 -6.03
CA LEU A 192 -22.82 -0.87 -7.45
C LEU A 192 -22.05 -2.12 -7.90
N SER A 193 -22.52 -2.72 -8.98
CA SER A 193 -22.08 -4.01 -9.47
C SER A 193 -21.90 -4.01 -10.98
N VAL A 194 -20.86 -4.70 -11.46
CA VAL A 194 -20.71 -5.01 -12.88
C VAL A 194 -21.45 -6.31 -13.16
N CYS A 195 -22.49 -6.24 -13.98
CA CYS A 195 -23.14 -7.42 -14.53
C CYS A 195 -22.23 -8.04 -15.58
N VAL A 196 -21.71 -9.22 -15.29
CA VAL A 196 -20.65 -9.83 -16.10
C VAL A 196 -21.23 -10.49 -17.34
N ASN A 197 -20.77 -10.03 -18.51
CA ASN A 197 -21.07 -10.64 -19.81
C ASN A 197 -19.97 -11.63 -20.22
N SER A 198 -18.71 -11.30 -19.91
CA SER A 198 -17.57 -12.18 -20.14
C SER A 198 -16.46 -11.89 -19.14
N PHE A 199 -15.63 -12.89 -18.87
CA PHE A 199 -14.45 -12.72 -18.03
C PHE A 199 -13.27 -13.51 -18.59
N SER A 200 -12.07 -13.10 -18.18
CA SER A 200 -10.81 -13.80 -18.43
C SER A 200 -10.00 -13.89 -17.14
N ILE A 201 -9.34 -15.03 -16.94
CA ILE A 201 -8.39 -15.20 -15.82
C ILE A 201 -7.05 -14.61 -16.27
N LEU A 202 -6.68 -13.47 -15.71
CA LEU A 202 -5.42 -12.79 -16.08
C LEU A 202 -4.23 -13.39 -15.36
N THR A 203 -4.41 -13.73 -14.08
CA THR A 203 -3.35 -14.37 -13.30
C THR A 203 -3.96 -15.25 -12.22
N LYS A 204 -3.71 -16.55 -12.33
CA LYS A 204 -4.04 -17.49 -11.27
C LYS A 204 -3.11 -17.31 -10.06
N SER A 205 -3.69 -17.15 -8.87
CA SER A 205 -2.94 -17.18 -7.62
C SER A 205 -2.73 -18.62 -7.16
N LEU A 206 -1.50 -18.99 -6.85
CA LEU A 206 -1.14 -20.33 -6.35
C LEU A 206 -1.21 -20.44 -4.83
N LEU A 207 -1.18 -19.32 -4.10
CA LEU A 207 -1.21 -19.28 -2.65
C LEU A 207 -2.45 -18.55 -2.15
N PRO A 208 -3.09 -19.03 -1.07
CA PRO A 208 -4.21 -18.33 -0.48
C PRO A 208 -3.74 -16.99 0.12
N LEU A 209 -4.63 -15.99 0.06
CA LEU A 209 -4.43 -14.75 0.81
C LEU A 209 -4.55 -15.01 2.32
N PRO A 210 -3.93 -14.19 3.17
CA PRO A 210 -4.15 -14.22 4.61
C PRO A 210 -5.63 -14.01 4.97
N ASP A 211 -6.01 -14.43 6.17
CA ASP A 211 -7.37 -14.27 6.66
C ASP A 211 -7.83 -12.80 6.65
N LYS A 212 -9.07 -12.58 6.21
CA LYS A 212 -9.69 -11.26 6.07
C LYS A 212 -9.89 -10.57 7.42
N TYR A 213 -10.13 -11.32 8.50
CA TYR A 213 -10.52 -10.76 9.80
C TYR A 213 -9.34 -10.21 10.60
N HIS A 214 -8.20 -10.89 10.53
CA HIS A 214 -7.02 -10.52 11.30
C HIS A 214 -5.98 -9.79 10.45
N GLY A 215 -6.07 -9.86 9.12
CA GLY A 215 -5.05 -9.32 8.23
C GLY A 215 -3.69 -9.98 8.48
N LEU A 216 -2.64 -9.36 7.95
CA LEU A 216 -1.27 -9.76 8.27
C LEU A 216 -0.79 -8.93 9.48
N THR A 217 -0.82 -9.51 10.68
CA THR A 217 -0.45 -8.81 11.93
C THR A 217 1.04 -8.89 12.25
N ASP A 218 1.68 -10.02 11.92
CA ASP A 218 3.08 -10.31 12.20
C ASP A 218 4.01 -9.33 11.47
N VAL A 219 4.68 -8.46 12.24
CA VAL A 219 5.51 -7.36 11.73
C VAL A 219 6.65 -7.85 10.84
N ASP A 220 7.30 -8.95 11.20
CA ASP A 220 8.41 -9.51 10.43
C ASP A 220 7.93 -10.02 9.07
N LYS A 221 6.77 -10.69 9.04
CA LYS A 221 6.16 -11.14 7.78
C LYS A 221 5.71 -9.96 6.92
N ARG A 222 5.15 -8.91 7.50
CA ARG A 222 4.77 -7.69 6.75
C ARG A 222 5.97 -7.06 6.05
N TYR A 223 7.12 -7.04 6.72
CA TYR A 223 8.34 -6.46 6.16
C TYR A 223 8.97 -7.34 5.08
N ARG A 224 8.95 -8.66 5.27
CA ARG A 224 9.47 -9.64 4.30
C ARG A 224 8.55 -9.84 3.10
N GLN A 225 7.24 -9.74 3.29
CA GLN A 225 6.21 -9.99 2.29
C GLN A 225 5.33 -8.75 2.11
N ARG A 226 5.96 -7.62 1.78
CA ARG A 226 5.26 -6.33 1.63
C ARG A 226 4.12 -6.37 0.61
N TYR A 227 4.26 -7.17 -0.45
CA TYR A 227 3.22 -7.36 -1.46
C TYR A 227 1.95 -7.98 -0.87
N VAL A 228 2.06 -8.90 0.10
CA VAL A 228 0.90 -9.47 0.81
C VAL A 228 0.32 -8.45 1.78
N ASP A 229 1.18 -7.73 2.50
CA ASP A 229 0.77 -6.67 3.44
C ASP A 229 -0.09 -5.62 2.73
N MET A 230 0.32 -5.13 1.56
CA MET A 230 -0.47 -4.16 0.78
C MET A 230 -1.81 -4.70 0.27
N ILE A 231 -1.95 -6.01 0.07
CA ILE A 231 -3.22 -6.62 -0.37
C ILE A 231 -4.19 -6.76 0.81
N SER A 232 -3.68 -7.20 1.96
CA SER A 232 -4.46 -7.43 3.18
C SER A 232 -4.84 -6.13 3.90
N ASN A 233 -3.90 -5.17 3.94
CA ASN A 233 -3.97 -3.92 4.68
C ASN A 233 -3.94 -2.74 3.69
N PRO A 234 -5.09 -2.30 3.14
CA PRO A 234 -5.14 -1.26 2.09
C PRO A 234 -4.55 0.09 2.54
N GLU A 235 -4.61 0.40 3.84
CA GLU A 235 -4.02 1.60 4.41
C GLU A 235 -2.51 1.67 4.22
N VAL A 236 -1.82 0.52 4.14
CA VAL A 236 -0.38 0.46 3.88
C VAL A 236 -0.06 0.96 2.48
N ALA A 237 -0.87 0.58 1.48
CA ALA A 237 -0.71 1.07 0.11
C ALA A 237 -0.88 2.60 0.06
N ASP A 238 -1.83 3.15 0.82
CA ASP A 238 -2.04 4.60 0.91
C ASP A 238 -0.86 5.34 1.56
N VAL A 239 -0.19 4.74 2.54
CA VAL A 239 1.05 5.30 3.11
C VAL A 239 2.14 5.43 2.04
N PHE A 240 2.32 4.42 1.19
CA PHE A 240 3.30 4.48 0.09
C PHE A 240 2.92 5.54 -0.95
N ARG A 241 1.64 5.64 -1.32
CA ARG A 241 1.15 6.69 -2.23
C ARG A 241 1.39 8.09 -1.65
N LYS A 242 1.08 8.28 -0.36
CA LYS A 242 1.33 9.55 0.35
C LYS A 242 2.82 9.87 0.39
N ARG A 243 3.69 8.90 0.68
CA ARG A 243 5.15 9.09 0.65
C ARG A 243 5.63 9.54 -0.74
N ALA A 244 5.17 8.88 -1.81
CA ALA A 244 5.52 9.27 -3.17
C ALA A 244 5.06 10.70 -3.48
N LYS A 245 3.83 11.06 -3.07
CA LYS A 245 3.29 12.42 -3.23
C LYS A 245 4.09 13.47 -2.46
N ILE A 246 4.43 13.19 -1.20
CA ILE A 246 5.25 14.09 -0.36
C ILE A 246 6.61 14.34 -1.01
N VAL A 247 7.31 13.29 -1.46
CA VAL A 247 8.62 13.44 -2.11
C VAL A 247 8.49 14.23 -3.43
N SER A 248 7.45 13.96 -4.22
CA SER A 248 7.18 14.72 -5.45
C SER A 248 6.94 16.20 -5.16
N GLU A 249 6.18 16.52 -4.10
CA GLU A 249 5.86 17.90 -3.73
C GLU A 249 7.10 18.65 -3.21
N ILE A 250 7.94 17.97 -2.42
CA ILE A 250 9.23 18.52 -1.97
C ILE A 250 10.08 18.91 -3.18
N ARG A 251 10.21 18.01 -4.19
CA ARG A 251 10.97 18.30 -5.41
C ARG A 251 10.44 19.54 -6.12
N LYS A 252 9.14 19.59 -6.40
CA LYS A 252 8.50 20.74 -7.07
C LYS A 252 8.68 22.05 -6.31
N THR A 253 8.56 21.99 -4.99
CA THR A 253 8.74 23.18 -4.14
C THR A 253 10.17 23.69 -4.21
N VAL A 254 11.16 22.80 -4.08
CA VAL A 254 12.58 23.17 -4.14
C VAL A 254 12.98 23.66 -5.54
N GLU A 255 12.48 23.02 -6.59
CA GLU A 255 12.64 23.46 -7.98
C GLU A 255 12.05 24.87 -8.20
N SER A 256 10.88 25.17 -7.61
CA SER A 256 10.26 26.50 -7.71
C SER A 256 11.10 27.62 -7.08
N PHE A 257 12.02 27.27 -6.18
CA PHE A 257 13.00 28.21 -5.60
C PHE A 257 14.28 28.35 -6.43
N GLY A 258 14.37 27.69 -7.60
CA GLY A 258 15.53 27.76 -8.51
C GLY A 258 16.65 26.76 -8.22
N PHE A 259 16.41 25.76 -7.37
CA PHE A 259 17.38 24.69 -7.13
C PHE A 259 17.38 23.68 -8.28
N VAL A 260 18.55 23.10 -8.54
CA VAL A 260 18.76 22.06 -9.55
C VAL A 260 18.97 20.72 -8.85
N GLU A 261 18.22 19.69 -9.23
CA GLU A 261 18.41 18.33 -8.73
C GLU A 261 19.72 17.75 -9.31
N VAL A 262 20.62 17.30 -8.43
CA VAL A 262 21.92 16.71 -8.80
C VAL A 262 22.03 15.31 -8.23
N GLU A 263 22.51 14.36 -9.03
CA GLU A 263 22.81 13.02 -8.55
C GLU A 263 24.30 12.91 -8.19
N THR A 264 24.58 12.53 -6.94
CA THR A 264 25.96 12.31 -6.47
C THR A 264 26.26 10.80 -6.38
N PRO A 265 27.53 10.39 -6.56
CA PRO A 265 27.90 8.98 -6.51
C PRO A 265 27.59 8.36 -5.14
N VAL A 266 26.87 7.23 -5.18
CA VAL A 266 26.46 6.47 -3.98
C VAL A 266 27.62 5.64 -3.41
N LEU A 267 28.56 5.22 -4.25
CA LEU A 267 29.78 4.53 -3.81
C LEU A 267 30.93 5.53 -3.79
N GLN A 268 31.59 5.65 -2.64
CA GLN A 268 32.70 6.58 -2.45
C GLN A 268 33.95 5.82 -2.02
N VAL A 269 35.09 6.23 -2.57
CA VAL A 269 36.41 5.66 -2.25
C VAL A 269 36.90 6.15 -0.88
N CYS A 270 36.50 7.35 -0.47
CA CYS A 270 36.83 7.92 0.84
C CYS A 270 35.57 8.48 1.51
N CYS A 271 35.35 8.14 2.78
CA CYS A 271 34.25 8.69 3.56
C CYS A 271 34.73 9.71 4.59
N TYR A 272 33.82 10.62 4.95
CA TYR A 272 33.91 11.39 6.20
C TYR A 272 33.51 10.51 7.41
N PRO A 273 33.86 10.87 8.66
CA PRO A 273 33.85 9.98 9.85
C PRO A 273 32.52 9.31 10.26
N HIS A 274 31.46 9.44 9.46
CA HIS A 274 30.18 8.76 9.61
C HIS A 274 29.94 7.78 8.44
N SER A 275 30.59 6.61 8.42
CA SER A 275 30.28 5.53 7.46
C SER A 275 30.24 4.16 8.14
N ALA A 276 29.43 3.22 7.63
CA ALA A 276 29.20 1.93 8.30
C ALA A 276 29.13 0.69 7.40
N PHE A 277 29.35 0.77 6.08
CA PHE A 277 29.29 -0.43 5.22
C PHE A 277 30.38 -0.43 4.15
N LEU A 278 31.23 -1.46 4.20
CA LEU A 278 32.28 -1.76 3.23
C LEU A 278 31.75 -2.73 2.16
N SER A 279 32.04 -2.43 0.90
CA SER A 279 31.77 -3.30 -0.25
C SER A 279 33.05 -3.43 -1.08
N TRP A 280 33.32 -4.65 -1.54
CA TRP A 280 34.50 -4.94 -2.35
C TRP A 280 34.14 -4.87 -3.83
N HIS A 281 34.79 -3.97 -4.57
CA HIS A 281 34.67 -3.90 -6.02
C HIS A 281 36.04 -3.62 -6.64
N LEU A 282 36.43 -4.36 -7.68
CA LEU A 282 37.68 -4.13 -8.42
C LEU A 282 38.93 -3.96 -7.52
N TRP A 283 39.14 -4.87 -6.55
CA TRP A 283 40.32 -4.88 -5.66
C TRP A 283 40.51 -3.62 -4.79
N SER A 284 39.46 -2.80 -4.64
CA SER A 284 39.46 -1.63 -3.78
C SER A 284 38.22 -1.63 -2.87
N ASP A 285 38.40 -1.10 -1.67
CA ASP A 285 37.30 -0.88 -0.73
C ASP A 285 36.46 0.32 -1.18
N TYR A 286 35.15 0.10 -1.31
CA TYR A 286 34.16 1.16 -1.52
C TYR A 286 33.21 1.23 -0.33
N LEU A 287 32.79 2.44 0.01
CA LEU A 287 31.94 2.71 1.16
C LEU A 287 30.62 3.36 0.74
N LEU A 288 29.56 3.03 1.47
CA LEU A 288 28.25 3.69 1.38
C LEU A 288 28.19 4.89 2.36
N PRO A 289 27.96 6.12 1.89
CA PRO A 289 27.95 7.31 2.73
C PRO A 289 26.66 7.45 3.56
N TYR A 290 26.74 7.99 4.79
CA TYR A 290 25.56 8.39 5.59
C TYR A 290 24.94 9.72 5.15
N GLY A 291 25.66 10.54 4.39
CA GLY A 291 25.22 11.86 3.94
C GLY A 291 25.97 12.31 2.68
N GLN A 292 25.32 13.14 1.88
CA GLN A 292 25.86 13.64 0.60
C GLN A 292 26.45 15.06 0.70
N ASP A 293 26.48 15.64 1.90
CA ASP A 293 26.81 17.05 2.15
C ASP A 293 28.14 17.49 1.54
N ALA A 294 29.18 16.66 1.64
CA ALA A 294 30.48 16.97 1.07
C ALA A 294 30.47 16.97 -0.48
N CYS A 295 29.73 16.05 -1.10
CA CYS A 295 29.58 16.03 -2.57
C CYS A 295 28.74 17.20 -3.05
N ILE A 296 27.68 17.55 -2.32
CA ILE A 296 26.83 18.70 -2.63
C ILE A 296 27.64 20.00 -2.53
N LEU A 297 28.46 20.16 -1.48
CA LEU A 297 29.35 21.31 -1.33
C LEU A 297 30.37 21.39 -2.48
N PHE A 298 30.94 20.26 -2.88
CA PHE A 298 31.86 20.21 -4.02
C PHE A 298 31.17 20.57 -5.34
N CYS A 299 29.91 20.14 -5.55
CA CYS A 299 29.11 20.55 -6.70
C CYS A 299 28.88 22.07 -6.73
N ILE A 300 28.53 22.68 -5.60
CA ILE A 300 28.36 24.14 -5.48
C ILE A 300 29.66 24.85 -5.88
N PHE A 301 30.79 24.49 -5.25
CA PHE A 301 32.09 25.10 -5.57
C PHE A 301 32.48 24.96 -7.04
N LYS A 302 32.19 23.81 -7.66
CA LYS A 302 32.59 23.53 -9.04
C LYS A 302 31.68 24.24 -10.06
N ILE A 303 30.39 24.39 -9.74
CA ILE A 303 29.44 25.18 -10.55
C ILE A 303 29.79 26.67 -10.45
N ASP A 304 30.03 27.18 -9.24
CA ASP A 304 30.40 28.59 -9.03
C ASP A 304 31.72 28.93 -9.73
N PHE A 305 32.72 28.04 -9.67
CA PHE A 305 33.98 28.22 -10.38
C PHE A 305 33.82 28.19 -11.91
N PHE A 306 32.95 27.31 -12.42
CA PHE A 306 32.65 27.24 -13.86
C PHE A 306 31.94 28.50 -14.35
N ILE A 307 30.96 29.00 -13.60
CA ILE A 307 30.24 30.25 -13.91
C ILE A 307 31.21 31.45 -13.85
N ALA A 308 32.06 31.53 -12.82
CA ALA A 308 33.06 32.61 -12.70
C ALA A 308 34.11 32.59 -13.82
N GLY A 309 34.46 31.41 -14.32
CA GLY A 309 35.39 31.24 -15.45
C GLY A 309 34.80 31.57 -16.82
N MET A 310 33.46 31.55 -16.97
CA MET A 310 32.77 31.91 -18.23
C MET A 310 32.48 33.42 -18.36
N ILE A 311 32.57 34.18 -17.27
CA ILE A 311 32.26 35.63 -17.25
C ILE A 311 33.53 36.49 -17.54
N ASN A 312 34.72 35.89 -17.59
CA ASN A 312 35.97 36.52 -18.05
C ASN A 312 36.33 36.07 -19.47
#